data_AF-A0A8J8WBR5-F1
#
_entry.id   AF-A0A8J8WBR5-F1
#
_cell.length_a   1.000
_cell.length_b   1.000
_cell.length_c   1.000
_cell.angle_alpha   90.00
_cell.angle_beta   90.00
_cell.angle_gamma   90.00
#
_symmetry.space_group_name_H-M   'P 1'
#
loop_
_entity.id
_entity.type
_entity.pdbx_description
1 polymer ?
#
loop_
_entity_poly.entity_id
_entity_poly.type
_entity_poly.pdbx_seq_one_letter_code
_entity_poly.pdbx_strand_id
1 'polypeptide(L)'
;MPRIRRDEADVQSLVQLMETSWLNPFNAEQGDLVSLSTATTAPPEVAKDLLGAYRIGEDAYQAFKEERLETDTPTIQFHDTMTKTKLRTFTNIRMKPRSQGHAKEAILKADRNLFGQMILVAENRKLKMSDVLAHPLGPLPWALASGDGSLRKTNKAALARELERNVSPAEVIPEPSATIIDGMSLVQKLKGNDNTFHSLQAQH
;
A
#
# COMPACT_ATOMS: atom_id res chain seq x y z
N MET A 1 16.70 -25.24 39.35
CA MET A 1 16.10 -24.75 38.10
C MET A 1 16.04 -23.22 38.08
N PRO A 2 17.14 -22.51 37.83
CA PRO A 2 17.20 -21.04 37.89
C PRO A 2 16.36 -20.34 36.80
N ARG A 3 16.23 -21.00 35.64
CA ARG A 3 15.49 -20.48 34.49
C ARG A 3 13.99 -20.39 34.74
N ILE A 4 13.38 -21.47 35.25
CA ILE A 4 11.94 -21.51 35.57
C ILE A 4 11.56 -20.37 36.53
N ARG A 5 12.37 -20.12 37.56
CA ARG A 5 12.11 -19.03 38.52
C ARG A 5 12.18 -17.64 37.89
N ARG A 6 13.08 -17.44 36.91
CA ARG A 6 13.19 -16.18 36.18
C ARG A 6 12.01 -15.99 35.23
N ASP A 7 11.70 -17.03 34.46
CA ASP A 7 10.56 -17.01 33.53
C ASP A 7 9.25 -16.71 34.29
N GLU A 8 9.06 -17.29 35.48
CA GLU A 8 7.88 -17.03 36.32
C GLU A 8 7.85 -15.61 36.90
N ALA A 9 9.01 -15.06 37.29
CA ALA A 9 9.11 -13.67 37.73
C ALA A 9 8.82 -12.67 36.59
N ASP A 10 9.28 -12.97 35.37
CA ASP A 10 9.01 -12.15 34.18
C ASP A 10 7.52 -12.17 33.83
N VAL A 11 6.87 -13.33 33.90
CA VAL A 11 5.41 -13.47 33.72
C VAL A 11 4.66 -12.67 34.78
N GLN A 12 5.02 -12.79 36.06
CA GLN A 12 4.37 -12.03 37.13
C GLN A 12 4.53 -10.51 36.95
N SER A 13 5.70 -10.07 36.49
CA SER A 13 5.95 -8.66 36.19
C SER A 13 5.05 -8.15 35.06
N LEU A 14 4.82 -8.96 34.03
CA LEU A 14 3.92 -8.63 32.92
C LEU A 14 2.46 -8.59 33.36
N VAL A 15 2.02 -9.56 34.17
CA VAL A 15 0.67 -9.58 34.76
C VAL A 15 0.45 -8.33 35.63
N GLN A 16 1.41 -8.02 36.52
CA GLN A 16 1.33 -6.84 37.37
C GLN A 16 1.23 -5.56 36.53
N LEU A 17 1.99 -5.44 35.43
CA LEU A 17 1.92 -4.30 34.52
C LEU A 17 0.51 -4.17 33.91
N MET A 18 -0.07 -5.28 33.44
CA MET A 18 -1.41 -5.32 32.84
C MET A 18 -2.53 -5.00 33.84
N GLU A 19 -2.37 -5.36 35.11
CA GLU A 19 -3.38 -5.09 36.13
C GLU A 19 -3.28 -3.67 36.74
N THR A 20 -2.08 -3.11 36.81
CA THR A 20 -1.84 -1.85 37.54
C THR A 20 -1.66 -0.62 36.66
N SER A 21 -1.04 -0.78 35.49
CA SER A 21 -0.53 0.36 34.71
C SER A 21 -1.05 0.37 33.28
N TRP A 22 -1.30 -0.79 32.69
CA TRP A 22 -1.76 -0.95 31.31
C TRP A 22 -3.22 -1.36 31.25
N LEU A 23 -3.80 -1.25 30.05
CA LEU A 23 -5.11 -1.81 29.78
C LEU A 23 -4.99 -3.33 29.68
N ASN A 24 -5.63 -4.07 30.60
CA ASN A 24 -5.70 -5.53 30.52
C ASN A 24 -6.70 -5.97 29.43
N PRO A 25 -6.26 -6.52 28.27
CA PRO A 25 -7.13 -6.96 27.18
C PRO A 25 -7.97 -8.20 27.52
N PHE A 26 -7.66 -8.91 28.60
CA PHE A 26 -8.38 -10.10 29.05
C PHE A 26 -9.45 -9.79 30.09
N ASN A 27 -9.55 -8.53 30.53
CA ASN A 27 -10.61 -8.15 31.44
C ASN A 27 -11.90 -7.91 30.66
N ALA A 28 -12.89 -8.78 30.89
CA ALA A 28 -14.18 -8.76 30.20
C ALA A 28 -15.08 -7.55 30.57
N GLU A 29 -14.73 -6.80 31.62
CA GLU A 29 -15.52 -5.66 32.10
C GLU A 29 -15.18 -4.33 31.41
N GLN A 30 -14.27 -4.31 30.43
CA GLN A 30 -13.96 -3.09 29.69
C GLN A 30 -15.05 -2.77 28.66
N GLY A 31 -15.79 -1.68 28.90
CA GLY A 31 -16.89 -1.22 28.03
C GLY A 31 -16.43 -0.54 26.73
N ASP A 32 -15.19 -0.08 26.67
CA ASP A 32 -14.66 0.67 25.53
C ASP A 32 -13.81 -0.21 24.60
N LEU A 33 -14.02 -0.10 23.28
CA LEU A 33 -13.20 -0.79 22.30
C LEU A 33 -11.86 -0.05 22.12
N VAL A 34 -10.75 -0.63 22.58
CA VAL A 34 -9.42 0.01 22.59
C VAL A 34 -8.44 -0.72 21.66
N SER A 35 -7.58 0.04 20.96
CA SER A 35 -6.46 -0.52 20.20
C SER A 35 -5.26 -0.81 21.11
N LEU A 36 -4.82 -2.06 21.17
CA LEU A 36 -3.68 -2.49 22.00
C LEU A 36 -2.34 -1.84 21.61
N SER A 37 -2.16 -1.54 20.33
CA SER A 37 -0.91 -0.96 19.82
C SER A 37 -0.76 0.53 20.12
N THR A 38 -1.87 1.21 20.42
CA THR A 38 -1.92 2.67 20.57
C THR A 38 -2.54 3.12 21.89
N ALA A 39 -3.13 2.20 22.66
CA ALA A 39 -3.95 2.48 23.83
C ALA A 39 -5.04 3.54 23.57
N THR A 40 -5.52 3.64 22.32
CA THR A 40 -6.55 4.63 21.94
C THR A 40 -7.92 3.98 21.87
N THR A 41 -8.90 4.60 22.52
CA THR A 41 -10.31 4.24 22.42
C THR A 41 -10.86 4.51 21.02
N ALA A 42 -11.64 3.57 20.49
CA ALA A 42 -12.31 3.70 19.21
C ALA A 42 -13.45 4.75 19.31
N PRO A 43 -13.53 5.70 18.37
CA PRO A 43 -14.70 6.56 18.25
C PRO A 43 -15.99 5.73 18.04
N PRO A 44 -17.17 6.25 18.43
CA PRO A 44 -18.43 5.52 18.34
C PRO A 44 -18.72 4.93 16.95
N GLU A 45 -18.38 5.66 15.89
CA GLU A 45 -18.58 5.20 14.50
C GLU A 45 -17.69 4.00 14.15
N VAL A 46 -16.44 3.98 14.63
CA VAL A 46 -15.49 2.88 14.41
C VAL A 46 -15.88 1.68 15.28
N ALA A 47 -16.29 1.92 16.53
CA ALA A 47 -16.75 0.86 17.42
C ALA A 47 -18.01 0.17 16.85
N LYS A 48 -18.99 0.94 16.37
CA LYS A 48 -20.20 0.42 15.72
C LYS A 48 -19.86 -0.47 14.53
N ASP A 49 -18.98 -0.02 13.64
CA ASP A 49 -18.63 -0.77 12.43
C ASP A 49 -17.82 -2.03 12.76
N LEU A 50 -16.90 -1.98 13.72
CA LEU A 50 -16.11 -3.14 14.13
C LEU A 50 -16.94 -4.20 14.86
N LEU A 51 -17.78 -3.78 15.82
CA LEU A 51 -18.66 -4.69 16.56
C LEU A 51 -19.79 -5.24 15.67
N GLY A 52 -20.24 -4.46 14.68
CA GLY A 52 -21.27 -4.83 13.73
C GLY A 52 -20.77 -5.58 12.50
N ALA A 53 -19.45 -5.69 12.29
CA ALA A 53 -18.86 -6.21 11.05
C ALA A 53 -19.37 -7.60 10.68
N TYR A 54 -19.52 -8.49 11.68
CA TYR A 54 -20.08 -9.82 11.48
C TYR A 54 -21.50 -9.77 10.90
N ARG A 55 -22.39 -9.00 11.54
CA ARG A 55 -23.78 -8.88 11.10
C ARG A 55 -23.89 -8.24 9.71
N ILE A 56 -23.09 -7.22 9.44
CA ILE A 56 -23.04 -6.58 8.12
C ILE A 56 -22.55 -7.58 7.05
N GLY A 57 -21.59 -8.45 7.38
CA GLY A 57 -21.13 -9.51 6.50
C GLY A 57 -22.21 -10.56 6.24
N GLU A 58 -22.94 -10.96 7.28
CA GLU A 58 -24.06 -11.91 7.17
C GLU A 58 -25.18 -11.34 6.30
N ASP A 59 -25.59 -10.09 6.52
CA ASP A 59 -26.60 -9.41 5.71
C ASP A 59 -26.17 -9.34 4.22
N ALA A 60 -24.88 -9.03 3.96
CA ALA A 60 -24.33 -9.02 2.61
C ALA A 60 -24.28 -10.41 1.96
N TYR A 61 -24.04 -11.45 2.76
CA TYR A 61 -24.06 -12.84 2.29
C TYR A 61 -25.48 -13.28 1.92
N GLN A 62 -26.47 -12.99 2.76
CA GLN A 62 -27.87 -13.32 2.46
C GLN A 62 -28.35 -12.61 1.20
N ALA A 63 -28.06 -11.31 1.06
CA ALA A 63 -28.39 -10.56 -0.15
C ALA A 63 -27.77 -11.20 -1.41
N PHE A 64 -26.49 -11.60 -1.35
CA PHE A 64 -25.83 -12.27 -2.47
C PHE A 64 -26.53 -13.59 -2.84
N LYS A 65 -26.89 -14.39 -1.83
CA LYS A 65 -27.54 -15.68 -1.99
C LYS A 65 -28.91 -15.54 -2.65
N GLU A 66 -29.73 -14.60 -2.18
CA GLU A 66 -31.06 -14.32 -2.72
C GLU A 66 -30.99 -13.75 -4.14
N GLU A 67 -30.15 -12.75 -4.39
CA GLU A 67 -30.10 -12.01 -5.66
C GLU A 67 -29.50 -12.82 -6.82
N ARG A 68 -28.63 -13.80 -6.51
CA ARG A 68 -27.82 -14.49 -7.53
C ARG A 68 -27.96 -16.01 -7.57
N LEU A 69 -28.34 -16.67 -6.46
CA LEU A 69 -28.31 -18.13 -6.36
C LEU A 69 -29.69 -18.77 -6.19
N GLU A 70 -30.55 -18.19 -5.36
CA GLU A 70 -31.82 -18.83 -4.95
C GLU A 70 -33.03 -18.40 -5.77
N THR A 71 -32.91 -17.34 -6.57
CA THR A 71 -33.96 -16.90 -7.48
C THR A 71 -33.90 -17.67 -8.81
N ASP A 72 -35.02 -18.29 -9.21
CA ASP A 72 -35.14 -19.05 -10.48
C ASP A 72 -34.71 -18.21 -11.71
N THR A 73 -34.90 -16.89 -11.64
CA THR A 73 -34.27 -15.93 -12.55
C THR A 73 -33.47 -14.94 -11.71
N PRO A 74 -32.12 -14.97 -11.77
CA PRO A 74 -31.26 -14.08 -10.99
C PRO A 74 -31.56 -12.61 -11.28
N THR A 75 -31.65 -11.80 -10.22
CA THR A 75 -31.83 -10.34 -10.37
C THR A 75 -30.54 -9.67 -10.82
N ILE A 76 -29.40 -10.26 -10.44
CA ILE A 76 -28.04 -9.81 -10.79
C ILE A 76 -27.26 -11.01 -11.32
N GLN A 77 -26.41 -10.80 -12.34
CA GLN A 77 -25.61 -11.90 -12.88
C GLN A 77 -24.57 -12.36 -11.87
N PHE A 78 -24.26 -13.66 -11.87
CA PHE A 78 -23.29 -14.24 -10.95
C PHE A 78 -21.92 -13.55 -10.99
N HIS A 79 -21.47 -13.12 -12.19
CA HIS A 79 -20.16 -12.50 -12.40
C HIS A 79 -20.16 -10.97 -12.25
N ASP A 80 -21.29 -10.34 -11.95
CA ASP A 80 -21.33 -8.89 -11.77
C ASP A 80 -20.56 -8.45 -10.53
N THR A 81 -19.99 -7.25 -10.59
CA THR A 81 -19.11 -6.74 -9.52
C THR A 81 -19.86 -6.61 -8.19
N MET A 82 -19.28 -7.14 -7.11
CA MET A 82 -19.79 -6.93 -5.76
C MET A 82 -19.26 -5.63 -5.17
N THR A 83 -20.14 -4.85 -4.56
CA THR A 83 -19.76 -3.63 -3.84
C THR A 83 -19.11 -3.99 -2.51
N LYS A 84 -17.96 -3.38 -2.22
CA LYS A 84 -17.30 -3.56 -0.92
C LYS A 84 -18.02 -2.72 0.14
N THR A 85 -18.34 -3.34 1.27
CA THR A 85 -18.83 -2.63 2.47
C THR A 85 -17.71 -1.75 3.03
N LYS A 86 -17.98 -0.45 3.14
CA LYS A 86 -17.00 0.56 3.57
C LYS A 86 -17.01 0.71 5.09
N LEU A 87 -16.59 -0.33 5.80
CA LEU A 87 -16.48 -0.32 7.26
C LEU A 87 -15.32 0.55 7.73
N ARG A 88 -15.56 1.37 8.76
CA ARG A 88 -14.51 2.14 9.42
C ARG A 88 -13.76 1.27 10.43
N THR A 89 -12.44 1.39 10.43
CA THR A 89 -11.53 0.66 11.32
C THR A 89 -10.57 1.62 12.03
N PHE A 90 -9.70 1.12 12.91
CA PHE A 90 -8.65 1.95 13.55
C PHE A 90 -7.72 2.65 12.55
N THR A 91 -7.61 2.16 11.30
CA THR A 91 -6.85 2.85 10.24
C THR A 91 -7.46 4.20 9.85
N ASN A 92 -8.79 4.33 9.96
CA ASN A 92 -9.53 5.56 9.67
C ASN A 92 -9.32 6.64 10.74
N ILE A 93 -8.90 6.27 11.96
CA ILE A 93 -8.62 7.22 13.06
C ILE A 93 -7.30 7.97 12.81
N ARG A 94 -6.33 7.33 12.13
CA ARG A 94 -4.99 7.92 11.85
C ARG A 94 -4.95 8.82 10.63
N MET A 95 -6.03 8.92 9.85
CA MET A 95 -6.11 9.85 8.74
C MET A 95 -6.50 11.24 9.25
N LYS A 96 -5.53 11.97 9.84
CA LYS A 96 -5.44 13.36 9.39
C LYS A 96 -5.21 13.27 7.88
N PRO A 97 -6.02 13.90 7.02
CA PRO A 97 -5.60 14.05 5.64
C PRO A 97 -4.25 14.75 5.70
N ARG A 98 -3.15 14.04 5.41
CA ARG A 98 -1.90 14.70 5.05
C ARG A 98 -2.27 15.44 3.78
N SER A 99 -2.61 16.72 3.92
CA SER A 99 -2.91 17.57 2.80
C SER A 99 -1.75 17.41 1.82
N GLN A 100 -2.03 17.33 0.52
CA GLN A 100 -0.99 17.31 -0.52
C GLN A 100 0.03 18.46 -0.35
N GLY A 101 -0.33 19.52 0.37
CA GLY A 101 0.56 20.62 0.76
C GLY A 101 1.72 20.19 1.67
N HIS A 102 1.50 19.36 2.68
CA HIS A 102 2.56 19.00 3.65
C HIS A 102 3.69 18.17 3.04
N ALA A 103 3.38 17.27 2.09
CA ALA A 103 4.39 16.48 1.39
C ALA A 103 5.26 17.35 0.47
N LYS A 104 4.63 18.30 -0.26
CA LYS A 104 5.36 19.27 -1.09
C LYS A 104 6.24 20.19 -0.23
N GLU A 105 5.72 20.65 0.90
CA GLU A 105 6.47 21.49 1.83
C GLU A 105 7.69 20.76 2.42
N ALA A 106 7.53 19.47 2.77
CA ALA A 106 8.64 18.64 3.25
C ALA A 106 9.74 18.47 2.20
N ILE A 107 9.37 18.22 0.94
CA ILE A 107 10.32 18.13 -0.18
C ILE A 107 11.05 19.46 -0.38
N LEU A 108 10.32 20.57 -0.42
CA LEU A 108 10.92 21.91 -0.57
C LEU A 108 11.87 22.26 0.58
N LYS A 109 11.54 21.87 1.82
CA LYS A 109 12.43 22.07 2.98
C LYS A 109 13.70 21.23 2.87
N ALA A 110 13.59 19.98 2.41
CA ALA A 110 14.74 19.10 2.19
C ALA A 110 15.66 19.66 1.10
N ASP A 111 15.11 20.02 -0.06
CA ASP A 111 15.86 20.61 -1.18
C ASP A 111 16.51 21.93 -0.76
N ARG A 112 15.79 22.82 -0.07
CA ARG A 112 16.35 24.08 0.45
C ARG A 112 17.55 23.85 1.36
N ASN A 113 17.45 22.91 2.30
CA ASN A 113 18.54 22.63 3.24
C ASN A 113 19.76 22.06 2.51
N LEU A 114 19.53 21.18 1.54
CA LEU A 114 20.58 20.63 0.68
C LEU A 114 21.27 21.71 -0.15
N PHE A 115 20.52 22.62 -0.79
CA PHE A 115 21.09 23.75 -1.52
C PHE A 115 21.89 24.68 -0.60
N GLY A 116 21.43 24.92 0.63
CA GLY A 116 22.19 25.67 1.64
C GLY A 116 23.54 25.02 1.95
N GLN A 117 23.57 23.69 2.09
CA GLN A 117 24.83 22.95 2.28
C GLN A 117 25.72 23.04 1.04
N MET A 118 25.16 22.98 -0.17
CA MET A 118 25.93 23.12 -1.41
C MET A 118 26.60 24.48 -1.52
N ILE A 119 25.92 25.57 -1.13
CA ILE A 119 26.51 26.92 -1.10
C ILE A 119 27.72 26.94 -0.16
N LEU A 120 27.58 26.40 1.05
CA LEU A 120 28.67 26.36 2.03
C LEU A 120 29.85 25.50 1.55
N VAL A 121 29.59 24.39 0.88
CA VAL A 121 30.65 23.56 0.28
C VAL A 121 31.32 24.29 -0.90
N ALA A 122 30.56 25.09 -1.66
CA ALA A 122 31.08 25.84 -2.80
C ALA A 122 32.07 26.95 -2.41
N GLU A 123 32.01 27.44 -1.16
CA GLU A 123 32.99 28.39 -0.63
C GLU A 123 34.41 27.79 -0.57
N ASN A 124 34.52 26.51 -0.23
CA ASN A 124 35.80 25.83 -0.04
C ASN A 124 36.18 24.88 -1.18
N ARG A 125 35.24 24.56 -2.07
CA ARG A 125 35.45 23.63 -3.19
C ARG A 125 34.86 24.20 -4.46
N LYS A 126 35.55 24.01 -5.59
CA LYS A 126 34.99 24.32 -6.91
C LYS A 126 33.90 23.31 -7.28
N LEU A 127 32.65 23.59 -6.92
CA LEU A 127 31.48 22.80 -7.31
C LEU A 127 31.03 23.17 -8.72
N LYS A 128 30.99 22.18 -9.62
CA LYS A 128 30.37 22.31 -10.94
C LYS A 128 28.91 21.92 -10.85
N MET A 129 28.02 22.92 -10.87
CA MET A 129 26.58 22.69 -10.73
C MET A 129 25.99 21.80 -11.83
N SER A 130 26.55 21.82 -13.04
CA SER A 130 26.17 20.91 -14.13
C SER A 130 26.29 19.44 -13.74
N ASP A 131 27.39 19.08 -13.07
CA ASP A 131 27.72 17.69 -12.75
C ASP A 131 26.93 17.24 -11.53
N VAL A 132 26.72 18.16 -10.57
CA VAL A 132 25.90 17.91 -9.38
C VAL A 132 24.45 17.66 -9.76
N LEU A 133 23.86 18.54 -10.58
CA LEU A 133 22.46 18.43 -11.00
C LEU A 133 22.20 17.29 -11.99
N ALA A 134 23.24 16.67 -12.54
CA ALA A 134 23.12 15.46 -13.35
C ALA A 134 22.76 14.20 -12.52
N HIS A 135 22.88 14.28 -11.19
CA HIS A 135 22.66 13.15 -10.29
C HIS A 135 21.53 13.43 -9.28
N PRO A 136 20.82 12.41 -8.80
CA PRO A 136 19.87 12.57 -7.70
C PRO A 136 20.59 13.06 -6.44
N LEU A 137 20.13 14.17 -5.87
CA LEU A 137 20.74 14.77 -4.69
C LEU A 137 20.14 14.29 -3.36
N GLY A 138 19.08 13.49 -3.44
CA GLY A 138 18.45 12.80 -2.30
C GLY A 138 18.66 11.29 -2.39
N PRO A 139 18.39 10.56 -1.29
CA PRO A 139 18.50 9.10 -1.26
C PRO A 139 17.59 8.39 -2.28
N LEU A 140 16.51 9.06 -2.71
CA LEU A 140 15.60 8.64 -3.76
C LEU A 140 15.24 9.83 -4.66
N PRO A 141 15.15 9.65 -5.99
CA PRO A 141 14.66 10.70 -6.88
C PRO A 141 13.18 11.00 -6.60
N TRP A 142 12.82 12.27 -6.40
CA TRP A 142 11.43 12.69 -6.21
C TRP A 142 10.52 12.42 -7.42
N ALA A 143 11.11 12.18 -8.60
CA ALA A 143 10.40 11.71 -9.77
C ALA A 143 9.81 10.29 -9.58
N LEU A 144 10.47 9.46 -8.76
CA LEU A 144 10.15 8.04 -8.56
C LEU A 144 9.56 7.74 -7.17
N ALA A 145 9.74 8.64 -6.21
CA ALA A 145 9.32 8.45 -4.83
C ALA A 145 8.48 9.62 -4.29
N SER A 146 7.58 9.30 -3.37
CA SER A 146 6.82 10.25 -2.56
C SER A 146 7.65 10.72 -1.36
N GLY A 147 7.24 11.82 -0.72
CA GLY A 147 7.94 12.40 0.43
C GLY A 147 8.02 11.49 1.67
N ASP A 148 7.29 10.38 1.69
CA ASP A 148 7.36 9.34 2.72
C ASP A 148 8.24 8.13 2.32
N GLY A 149 8.94 8.21 1.18
CA GLY A 149 9.80 7.15 0.66
C GLY A 149 9.06 6.05 -0.11
N SER A 150 7.72 6.10 -0.18
CA SER A 150 6.94 5.16 -0.99
C SER A 150 7.14 5.45 -2.49
N LEU A 151 7.14 4.40 -3.33
CA LEU A 151 7.21 4.59 -4.78
C LEU A 151 5.99 5.36 -5.29
N ARG A 152 6.22 6.33 -6.18
CA ARG A 152 5.14 7.01 -6.88
C ARG A 152 4.41 6.00 -7.75
N LYS A 153 3.18 5.66 -7.35
CA LYS A 153 2.30 4.82 -8.17
C LYS A 153 1.80 5.67 -9.34
N THR A 154 2.21 5.30 -10.54
CA THR A 154 1.60 5.79 -11.78
C THR A 154 0.74 4.68 -12.37
N ASN A 155 -0.24 5.04 -13.20
CA ASN A 155 -0.86 4.05 -14.09
C ASN A 155 0.27 3.42 -14.93
N LYS A 156 0.36 2.08 -14.97
CA LYS A 156 1.36 1.32 -15.76
C LYS A 156 1.46 1.84 -17.21
N ALA A 157 0.35 2.26 -17.80
CA ALA A 157 0.30 2.79 -19.17
C ALA A 157 0.93 4.20 -19.32
N ALA A 158 1.04 4.98 -18.25
CA ALA A 158 1.58 6.34 -18.32
C ALA A 158 3.09 6.33 -18.59
N LEU A 159 3.85 5.40 -17.98
CA LEU A 159 5.28 5.28 -18.23
C LEU A 159 5.56 4.78 -19.66
N ALA A 160 4.81 3.77 -20.12
CA ALA A 160 4.95 3.24 -21.48
C ALA A 160 4.76 4.33 -22.54
N ARG A 161 3.70 5.14 -22.42
CA ARG A 161 3.46 6.29 -23.32
C ARG A 161 4.58 7.32 -23.29
N GLU A 162 5.18 7.55 -22.12
CA GLU A 162 6.25 8.53 -22.01
C GLU A 162 7.58 8.01 -22.58
N LEU A 163 7.83 6.70 -22.48
CA LEU A 163 8.95 6.05 -23.14
C LEU A 163 8.77 6.03 -24.67
N GLU A 164 7.55 5.83 -25.16
CA GLU A 164 7.21 5.86 -26.59
C GLU A 164 7.28 7.25 -27.20
N ARG A 165 7.02 8.32 -26.40
CA ARG A 165 6.85 9.70 -26.90
C ARG A 165 8.01 10.21 -27.76
N ASN A 166 9.24 9.83 -27.41
CA ASN A 166 10.46 10.34 -28.04
C ASN A 166 11.29 9.23 -28.70
N VAL A 167 10.70 8.04 -28.90
CA VAL A 167 11.40 6.90 -29.48
C VAL A 167 10.71 6.53 -30.79
N SER A 168 11.44 6.62 -31.90
CA SER A 168 11.03 5.99 -33.15
C SER A 168 11.30 4.49 -33.08
N PRO A 169 10.45 3.63 -33.65
CA PRO A 169 10.73 2.22 -33.79
C PRO A 169 12.11 2.02 -34.41
N ALA A 170 13.00 1.33 -33.69
CA ALA A 170 14.31 1.01 -34.22
C ALA A 170 14.19 -0.23 -35.11
N GLU A 171 14.62 -0.13 -36.37
CA GLU A 171 14.73 -1.31 -37.26
C GLU A 171 15.89 -2.22 -36.85
N VAL A 172 16.90 -1.66 -36.16
CA VAL A 172 18.10 -2.38 -35.71
C VAL A 172 18.37 -2.07 -34.24
N ILE A 173 18.51 -3.12 -33.43
CA ILE A 173 18.85 -3.01 -32.01
C ILE A 173 20.39 -3.03 -31.89
N PRO A 174 21.05 -1.99 -31.35
CA PRO A 174 22.50 -1.96 -31.21
C PRO A 174 23.00 -2.92 -30.12
N GLU A 175 24.11 -3.63 -30.36
CA GLU A 175 24.72 -4.50 -29.34
C GLU A 175 25.84 -3.81 -28.54
N PRO A 176 25.97 -4.07 -27.23
CA PRO A 176 25.13 -4.95 -26.42
C PRO A 176 23.86 -4.24 -25.91
N SER A 177 22.70 -4.89 -26.07
CA SER A 177 21.40 -4.37 -25.60
C SER A 177 20.72 -5.30 -24.61
N ALA A 178 19.88 -4.73 -23.74
CA ALA A 178 18.89 -5.47 -22.97
C ALA A 178 17.49 -5.25 -23.57
N THR A 179 16.74 -6.34 -23.75
CA THR A 179 15.38 -6.30 -24.31
C THR A 179 14.36 -6.70 -23.24
N ILE A 180 13.26 -5.94 -23.16
CA ILE A 180 12.12 -6.26 -22.29
C ILE A 180 10.93 -6.61 -23.18
N ILE A 181 10.37 -7.79 -22.98
CA ILE A 181 9.21 -8.28 -23.74
C ILE A 181 8.01 -8.38 -22.79
N ASP A 182 6.90 -7.74 -23.15
CA ASP A 182 5.63 -7.91 -22.43
C ASP A 182 4.93 -9.19 -22.91
N GLY A 183 5.13 -10.28 -22.17
CA GLY A 183 4.51 -11.57 -22.49
C GLY A 183 2.98 -11.54 -22.47
N MET A 184 2.35 -10.72 -21.63
CA MET A 184 0.90 -10.63 -21.57
C MET A 184 0.32 -9.94 -22.81
N SER A 185 1.03 -8.94 -23.35
CA SER A 185 0.70 -8.32 -24.64
C SER A 185 0.71 -9.35 -25.78
N LEU A 186 1.68 -10.26 -25.82
CA LEU A 186 1.74 -11.33 -26.81
C LEU A 186 0.55 -12.30 -26.67
N VAL A 187 0.22 -12.68 -25.44
CA VAL A 187 -0.95 -13.53 -25.15
C VAL A 187 -2.25 -12.87 -25.59
N GLN A 188 -2.42 -11.56 -25.38
CA GLN A 188 -3.62 -10.82 -25.82
C GLN A 188 -3.71 -10.65 -27.34
N LYS A 189 -2.56 -10.61 -28.03
CA LYS A 189 -2.50 -10.56 -29.50
C LYS A 189 -2.86 -11.89 -30.16
N LEU A 190 -2.63 -13.00 -29.47
CA LEU A 190 -3.22 -14.28 -29.84
C LEU A 190 -4.73 -14.12 -29.66
N LYS A 191 -5.45 -13.84 -30.75
CA LYS A 191 -6.91 -13.95 -30.77
C LYS A 191 -7.23 -15.40 -30.42
N GLY A 192 -7.44 -15.67 -29.14
CA GLY A 192 -7.80 -17.00 -28.68
C GLY A 192 -9.11 -17.37 -29.33
N ASN A 193 -9.17 -18.54 -29.97
CA ASN A 193 -10.44 -19.21 -30.25
C ASN A 193 -11.07 -19.72 -28.93
N ASP A 194 -11.04 -18.91 -27.86
CA ASP A 194 -11.41 -19.27 -26.49
C ASP A 194 -10.67 -20.48 -25.89
N ASN A 195 -9.48 -20.77 -26.43
CA ASN A 195 -8.63 -21.86 -25.98
C ASN A 195 -7.92 -21.52 -24.65
N THR A 196 -8.03 -22.39 -23.66
CA THR A 196 -7.38 -22.22 -22.35
C THR A 196 -5.87 -22.47 -22.44
N PHE A 197 -5.07 -21.92 -21.51
CA PHE A 197 -3.62 -22.13 -21.47
C PHE A 197 -3.19 -23.61 -21.53
N HIS A 198 -4.01 -24.52 -21.01
CA HIS A 198 -3.78 -25.96 -21.07
C HIS A 198 -3.72 -26.48 -22.52
N SER A 199 -4.59 -25.96 -23.40
CA SER A 199 -4.65 -26.38 -24.81
C SER A 199 -3.48 -25.88 -25.66
N LEU A 200 -2.76 -24.84 -25.22
CA LEU A 200 -1.58 -24.31 -25.90
C LEU A 200 -0.29 -25.10 -25.58
N GLN A 201 -0.29 -25.92 -24.52
CA GLN A 201 0.88 -26.74 -24.14
C GLN A 201 1.06 -27.99 -25.02
N ALA A 202 0.05 -28.41 -25.77
CA ALA A 202 0.06 -29.68 -26.51
C ALA A 202 0.62 -29.60 -27.95
N GLN A 203 1.20 -28.46 -28.36
CA GLN A 203 1.73 -28.26 -29.72
C GLN A 203 3.26 -28.28 -29.83
N HIS A 204 3.95 -28.86 -28.86
CA HIS A 204 5.40 -29.12 -28.94
C HIS A 204 5.72 -30.58 -28.61
#